data_AF-A0A949S130-F1
#
_entry.id   AF-A0A949S130-F1
#
_cell.length_a   1.000
_cell.length_b   1.000
_cell.length_c   1.000
_cell.angle_alpha   90.00
_cell.angle_beta   90.00
_cell.angle_gamma   90.00
#
_symmetry.space_group_name_H-M   'P 1'
#
loop_
_entity.id
_entity.type
_entity.pdbx_description
1 polymer ?
#
loop_
_entity_poly.entity_id
_entity_poly.type
_entity_poly.pdbx_seq_one_letter_code
_entity_poly.pdbx_strand_id
1 'polypeptide(L)'
;MIMPSDKEYIQTKRIILGTDKMKPEFVPLAEWIDKTYNVKTINIIYDTLGGKIPRIQICFEFEKEKNKFLTHDISYFDKEKQKAIGQKFSEIIKQNGLSKSNNSISNLFGLKQNGVYLTDNVFVIYGAFEPVAKLEATYKITQKHTDKFIKSFDNKDIWTLSIGFTNPTFFMFTNEKVKEYDKPEIKSIWADKYYEFIKPFDEFNYFKRDNIQVLIDSKENFDKNYESNWYYYYK
;
A
#
# COMPACT_ATOMS: atom_id res chain seq x y z
N MET A 1 -1.04 -3.46 7.70
CA MET A 1 -0.91 -2.40 6.67
C MET A 1 0.56 -2.11 6.51
N ILE A 2 1.07 -2.01 5.28
CA ILE A 2 2.44 -1.55 5.04
C ILE A 2 2.44 -0.03 5.17
N MET A 3 3.42 0.52 5.89
CA MET A 3 3.59 1.95 6.13
C MET A 3 4.72 2.53 5.27
N PRO A 4 4.73 3.85 5.00
CA PRO A 4 5.83 4.50 4.31
C PRO A 4 7.20 4.34 5.00
N SER A 5 7.22 4.07 6.30
CA SER A 5 8.43 3.80 7.08
C SER A 5 8.95 2.37 6.97
N ASP A 6 8.15 1.45 6.43
CA ASP A 6 8.51 0.04 6.37
C ASP A 6 9.65 -0.19 5.37
N LYS A 7 10.58 -1.09 5.72
CA LYS A 7 11.76 -1.38 4.89
C LYS A 7 11.36 -1.84 3.50
N GLU A 8 10.26 -2.58 3.42
CA GLU A 8 9.69 -3.12 2.20
C GLU A 8 9.26 -2.02 1.23
N TYR A 9 8.61 -0.99 1.74
CA TYR A 9 8.22 0.17 0.95
C TYR A 9 9.45 0.97 0.51
N ILE A 10 10.37 1.26 1.42
CA ILE A 10 11.59 2.03 1.14
C ILE A 10 12.44 1.35 0.05
N GLN A 11 12.62 0.03 0.14
CA GLN A 11 13.38 -0.72 -0.87
C GLN A 11 12.67 -0.68 -2.23
N THR A 12 11.36 -0.92 -2.25
CA THR A 12 10.58 -0.90 -3.49
C THR A 12 10.56 0.50 -4.13
N LYS A 13 10.50 1.55 -3.32
CA LYS A 13 10.60 2.96 -3.76
C LYS A 13 11.91 3.21 -4.51
N ARG A 14 13.04 2.74 -3.99
CA ARG A 14 14.35 2.90 -4.64
C ARG A 14 14.42 2.21 -5.99
N ILE A 15 13.79 1.05 -6.13
CA ILE A 15 13.68 0.32 -7.40
C ILE A 15 12.84 1.12 -8.42
N ILE A 16 11.69 1.65 -8.01
CA ILE A 16 10.84 2.49 -8.87
C ILE A 16 11.57 3.76 -9.32
N LEU A 17 12.34 4.39 -8.42
CA LEU A 17 13.17 5.55 -8.73
C LEU A 17 14.43 5.22 -9.56
N GLY A 18 14.68 3.95 -9.87
CA GLY A 18 15.85 3.50 -10.64
C GLY A 18 17.19 3.58 -9.90
N THR A 19 17.16 3.79 -8.58
CA THR A 19 18.35 3.89 -7.72
C THR A 19 18.78 2.55 -7.11
N ASP A 20 17.95 1.54 -7.24
CA ASP A 20 18.22 0.16 -6.83
C ASP A 20 17.56 -0.82 -7.82
N LYS A 21 17.82 -2.11 -7.69
CA LYS A 21 17.25 -3.16 -8.54
C LYS A 21 16.69 -4.29 -7.71
N MET A 22 15.70 -4.99 -8.26
CA MET A 22 15.27 -6.27 -7.71
C MET A 22 16.48 -7.21 -7.62
N LYS A 23 16.54 -7.99 -6.52
CA LYS A 23 17.58 -9.01 -6.36
C LYS A 23 17.61 -9.96 -7.57
N PRO A 24 18.77 -10.18 -8.22
CA PRO A 24 18.87 -10.95 -9.45
C PRO A 24 18.28 -12.36 -9.35
N GLU A 25 18.41 -13.01 -8.19
CA GLU A 25 17.87 -14.35 -7.95
C GLU A 25 16.34 -14.42 -7.97
N PHE A 26 15.64 -13.29 -7.85
CA PHE A 26 14.18 -13.21 -7.88
C PHE A 26 13.62 -12.80 -9.25
N VAL A 27 14.46 -12.29 -10.16
CA VAL A 27 14.04 -11.87 -11.51
C VAL A 27 13.33 -13.01 -12.26
N PRO A 28 13.83 -14.26 -12.28
CA PRO A 28 13.15 -15.35 -12.98
C PRO A 28 11.75 -15.67 -12.42
N LEU A 29 11.56 -15.46 -11.11
CA LEU A 29 10.24 -15.66 -10.48
C LEU A 29 9.30 -14.54 -10.89
N ALA A 30 9.76 -13.28 -10.85
CA ALA A 30 8.98 -12.14 -11.29
C ALA A 30 8.52 -12.30 -12.75
N GLU A 31 9.42 -12.65 -13.66
CA GLU A 31 9.09 -12.90 -15.08
C GLU A 31 8.05 -14.01 -15.25
N TRP A 32 8.17 -15.09 -14.47
CA TRP A 32 7.19 -16.17 -14.48
C TRP A 32 5.81 -15.71 -13.98
N ILE A 33 5.75 -14.95 -12.88
CA ILE A 33 4.51 -14.37 -12.35
C ILE A 33 3.87 -13.45 -13.39
N ASP A 34 4.66 -12.56 -13.96
CA ASP A 34 4.22 -11.54 -14.91
C ASP A 34 3.59 -12.19 -16.16
N LYS A 35 4.27 -13.20 -16.70
CA LYS A 35 3.75 -13.98 -17.83
C LYS A 35 2.52 -14.80 -17.47
N THR A 36 2.51 -15.46 -16.31
CA THR A 36 1.45 -16.40 -15.93
C THR A 36 0.14 -15.69 -15.60
N TYR A 37 0.22 -14.53 -14.95
CA TYR A 37 -0.94 -13.80 -14.43
C TYR A 37 -1.21 -12.47 -15.13
N ASN A 38 -0.43 -12.15 -16.16
CA ASN A 38 -0.51 -10.89 -16.92
C ASN A 38 -0.48 -9.67 -15.99
N VAL A 39 0.63 -9.56 -15.25
CA VAL A 39 0.92 -8.49 -14.27
C VAL A 39 2.35 -8.01 -14.44
N LYS A 40 2.74 -6.99 -13.67
CA LYS A 40 4.11 -6.48 -13.60
C LYS A 40 4.59 -6.48 -12.15
N THR A 41 5.54 -7.33 -11.82
CA THR A 41 6.13 -7.46 -10.51
C THR A 41 7.27 -6.44 -10.38
N ILE A 42 7.18 -5.56 -9.38
CA ILE A 42 8.19 -4.49 -9.17
C ILE A 42 9.32 -4.98 -8.28
N ASN A 43 8.98 -5.73 -7.22
CA ASN A 43 9.94 -6.24 -6.26
C ASN A 43 9.44 -7.55 -5.65
N ILE A 44 10.37 -8.38 -5.20
CA ILE A 44 10.09 -9.57 -4.38
C ILE A 44 10.96 -9.46 -3.13
N ILE A 45 10.30 -9.51 -1.98
CA ILE A 45 10.97 -9.37 -0.69
C ILE A 45 10.88 -10.69 0.03
N TYR A 46 12.00 -11.16 0.56
CA TYR A 46 12.08 -12.38 1.34
C TYR A 46 12.39 -12.06 2.79
N ASP A 47 11.67 -12.71 3.71
CA ASP A 47 11.98 -12.74 5.12
C ASP A 47 11.54 -14.08 5.76
N THR A 48 11.60 -14.14 7.10
CA THR A 48 11.15 -15.32 7.84
C THR A 48 10.29 -14.93 9.03
N LEU A 49 9.11 -15.54 9.15
CA LEU A 49 8.25 -15.37 10.32
C LEU A 49 8.80 -16.23 11.47
N GLY A 50 9.13 -15.58 12.58
CA GLY A 50 9.73 -16.24 13.75
C GLY A 50 11.03 -16.99 13.44
N GLY A 51 11.76 -16.61 12.38
CA GLY A 51 12.99 -17.28 11.96
C GLY A 51 12.80 -18.65 11.30
N LYS A 52 11.56 -19.10 11.08
CA LYS A 52 11.26 -20.48 10.70
C LYS A 52 10.47 -20.61 9.41
N ILE A 53 9.44 -19.79 9.24
CA ILE A 53 8.54 -19.91 8.09
C ILE A 53 9.02 -18.91 7.04
N PRO A 54 9.56 -19.37 5.89
CA PRO A 54 9.92 -18.47 4.81
C PRO A 54 8.68 -17.74 4.32
N ARG A 55 8.79 -16.43 4.19
CA ARG A 55 7.75 -15.60 3.59
C ARG A 55 8.35 -14.82 2.43
N ILE A 56 7.61 -14.77 1.33
CA ILE A 56 7.89 -13.83 0.25
C ILE A 56 6.72 -12.89 0.07
N GLN A 57 7.03 -11.61 -0.13
CA GLN A 57 6.08 -10.60 -0.53
C GLN A 57 6.31 -10.22 -1.99
N ILE A 58 5.29 -10.45 -2.81
CA ILE A 58 5.25 -9.99 -4.19
C ILE A 58 4.71 -8.56 -4.20
N CYS A 59 5.51 -7.61 -4.67
CA CYS A 59 5.15 -6.20 -4.70
C CYS A 59 4.77 -5.79 -6.13
N PHE A 60 3.52 -5.36 -6.29
CA PHE A 60 3.01 -4.76 -7.52
C PHE A 60 3.02 -3.24 -7.43
N GLU A 61 2.91 -2.57 -8.58
CA GLU A 61 2.82 -1.12 -8.63
C GLU A 61 1.45 -0.64 -8.12
N PHE A 62 0.35 -1.16 -8.68
CA PHE A 62 -1.01 -0.74 -8.33
C PHE A 62 -1.80 -1.82 -7.59
N GLU A 63 -2.83 -1.36 -6.86
CA GLU A 63 -3.73 -2.20 -6.08
C GLU A 63 -4.50 -3.20 -6.96
N LYS A 64 -4.83 -2.80 -8.20
CA LYS A 64 -5.57 -3.64 -9.15
C LYS A 64 -4.82 -4.92 -9.55
N GLU A 65 -3.49 -4.88 -9.69
CA GLU A 65 -2.69 -6.08 -9.95
C GLU A 65 -2.68 -6.99 -8.73
N LYS A 66 -2.50 -6.42 -7.53
CA LYS A 66 -2.57 -7.16 -6.26
C LYS A 66 -3.92 -7.88 -6.12
N ASN A 67 -5.03 -7.22 -6.46
CA ASN A 67 -6.36 -7.78 -6.33
C ASN A 67 -6.60 -9.02 -7.20
N LYS A 68 -5.81 -9.24 -8.26
CA LYS A 68 -5.86 -10.49 -9.04
C LYS A 68 -5.44 -11.72 -8.23
N PHE A 69 -4.77 -11.54 -7.09
CA PHE A 69 -4.29 -12.63 -6.22
C PHE A 69 -5.17 -12.82 -4.97
N LEU A 70 -6.33 -12.18 -4.94
CA LEU A 70 -7.32 -12.31 -3.89
C LEU A 70 -8.50 -13.17 -4.38
N THR A 71 -9.24 -13.76 -3.44
CA THR A 71 -10.51 -14.43 -3.73
C THR A 71 -11.58 -13.40 -4.12
N HIS A 72 -12.70 -13.87 -4.66
CA HIS A 72 -13.83 -13.00 -5.04
C HIS A 72 -14.36 -12.16 -3.86
N ASP A 73 -14.20 -12.63 -2.62
CA ASP A 73 -14.59 -11.91 -1.42
C ASP A 73 -13.55 -10.86 -0.96
N ILE A 74 -12.48 -10.64 -1.75
CA ILE A 74 -11.37 -9.66 -1.62
C ILE A 74 -10.57 -9.80 -0.30
N SER A 75 -11.07 -10.56 0.67
CA SER A 75 -10.56 -10.63 2.04
C SER A 75 -9.50 -11.71 2.24
N TYR A 76 -9.34 -12.62 1.28
CA TYR A 76 -8.43 -13.75 1.39
C TYR A 76 -7.54 -13.90 0.15
N PHE A 77 -6.33 -14.43 0.36
CA PHE A 77 -5.43 -14.78 -0.74
C PHE A 77 -5.95 -15.98 -1.52
N ASP A 78 -5.80 -15.94 -2.84
CA ASP A 78 -6.00 -17.08 -3.71
C ASP A 78 -4.97 -18.16 -3.36
N LYS A 79 -5.45 -19.25 -2.74
CA LYS A 79 -4.60 -20.34 -2.24
C LYS A 79 -3.87 -21.09 -3.35
N GLU A 80 -4.49 -21.22 -4.53
CA GLU A 80 -3.87 -21.92 -5.65
C GLU A 80 -2.71 -21.10 -6.22
N LYS A 81 -2.91 -19.79 -6.39
CA LYS A 81 -1.82 -18.89 -6.82
C LYS A 81 -0.71 -18.81 -5.78
N GLN A 82 -1.08 -18.72 -4.51
CA GLN A 82 -0.12 -18.70 -3.39
C GLN A 82 0.77 -19.94 -3.41
N LYS A 83 0.15 -21.13 -3.56
CA LYS A 83 0.85 -22.40 -3.64
C LYS A 83 1.73 -22.48 -4.89
N ALA A 84 1.22 -22.12 -6.06
CA ALA A 84 1.96 -22.15 -7.32
C ALA A 84 3.20 -21.23 -7.28
N ILE A 85 3.05 -20.00 -6.78
CA ILE A 85 4.16 -19.06 -6.62
C ILE A 85 5.18 -19.59 -5.61
N GLY A 86 4.73 -20.10 -4.46
CA GLY A 86 5.61 -20.68 -3.45
C GLY A 86 6.42 -21.86 -3.99
N GLN A 87 5.79 -22.76 -4.74
CA GLN A 87 6.47 -23.87 -5.41
C GLN A 87 7.49 -23.37 -6.43
N LYS A 88 7.11 -22.39 -7.27
CA LYS A 88 8.01 -21.82 -8.28
C LYS A 88 9.23 -21.13 -7.66
N PHE A 89 9.03 -20.39 -6.58
CA PHE A 89 10.12 -19.82 -5.80
C PHE A 89 11.09 -20.92 -5.33
N SER A 90 10.57 -21.98 -4.71
CA SER A 90 11.38 -23.07 -4.21
C SER A 90 12.16 -23.79 -5.30
N GLU A 91 11.57 -23.99 -6.48
CA GLU A 91 12.25 -24.53 -7.66
C GLU A 91 13.43 -23.66 -8.09
N ILE A 92 13.21 -22.37 -8.30
CA ILE A 92 14.23 -21.42 -8.79
C ILE A 92 15.39 -21.33 -7.79
N ILE A 93 15.09 -21.20 -6.51
CA ILE A 93 16.10 -21.10 -5.46
C ILE A 93 16.93 -22.38 -5.33
N LYS A 94 16.31 -23.56 -5.48
CA LYS A 94 17.01 -24.85 -5.48
C LYS A 94 17.90 -25.02 -6.72
N GLN A 95 17.39 -24.67 -7.91
CA GLN A 95 18.16 -24.73 -9.16
C GLN A 95 19.39 -23.82 -9.13
N ASN A 96 19.29 -22.66 -8.49
CA ASN A 96 20.40 -21.73 -8.32
C ASN A 96 21.35 -22.10 -7.16
N GLY A 97 21.13 -23.21 -6.45
CA GLY A 97 21.97 -23.62 -5.32
C GLY A 97 21.89 -22.70 -4.10
N LEU A 98 20.85 -21.85 -4.01
CA LEU A 98 20.67 -20.87 -2.94
C LEU A 98 19.79 -21.37 -1.80
N SER A 99 19.26 -22.59 -1.91
CA SER A 99 18.36 -23.21 -0.93
C SER A 99 19.11 -23.59 0.35
N LYS A 100 18.57 -23.17 1.49
CA LYS A 100 18.99 -23.59 2.82
C LYS A 100 18.07 -24.69 3.32
N SER A 101 18.64 -25.82 3.73
CA SER A 101 17.90 -26.94 4.33
C SER A 101 17.75 -26.73 5.84
N ASN A 102 16.54 -26.90 6.36
CA ASN A 102 16.29 -26.98 7.81
C ASN A 102 16.25 -28.43 8.34
N ASN A 103 16.41 -29.44 7.47
CA ASN A 103 16.27 -30.84 7.87
C ASN A 103 17.61 -31.46 8.27
N SER A 104 17.69 -31.98 9.50
CA SER A 104 18.84 -32.72 10.05
C SER A 104 19.32 -33.89 9.18
N ILE A 105 18.48 -34.43 8.29
CA ILE A 105 18.85 -35.56 7.42
C ILE A 105 19.80 -35.13 6.29
N SER A 106 19.74 -33.87 5.84
CA SER A 106 20.66 -33.34 4.82
C SER A 106 22.10 -33.20 5.33
N ASN A 107 22.31 -33.14 6.65
CA ASN A 107 23.63 -33.17 7.28
C ASN A 107 24.33 -34.53 7.19
N LEU A 108 23.59 -35.63 6.97
CA LEU A 108 24.19 -36.97 6.79
C LEU A 108 24.81 -37.19 5.40
N PHE A 109 24.41 -36.42 4.39
CA PHE A 109 24.84 -36.62 3.00
C PHE A 109 25.83 -35.55 2.49
N GLY A 110 26.40 -34.73 3.38
CA GLY A 110 27.46 -33.78 3.00
C GLY A 110 27.05 -32.69 2.01
N LEU A 111 25.74 -32.46 1.83
CA LEU A 111 25.22 -31.38 0.97
C LEU A 111 25.50 -30.04 1.63
N LYS A 112 26.30 -29.19 0.96
CA LYS A 112 26.75 -27.88 1.45
C LYS A 112 25.57 -27.04 1.97
N GLN A 113 25.57 -26.74 3.27
CA GLN A 113 24.53 -25.95 3.96
C GLN A 113 24.69 -24.43 3.80
N ASN A 114 25.23 -23.96 2.67
CA ASN A 114 25.59 -22.54 2.50
C ASN A 114 24.48 -21.71 1.83
N GLY A 115 23.28 -22.26 1.71
CA GLY A 115 22.13 -21.56 1.11
C GLY A 115 21.66 -20.38 1.95
N VAL A 116 21.07 -19.39 1.28
CA VAL A 116 20.58 -18.14 1.89
C VAL A 116 19.09 -18.24 2.24
N TYR A 117 18.32 -19.03 1.48
CA TYR A 117 16.85 -18.99 1.50
C TYR A 117 16.23 -20.32 1.93
N LEU A 118 15.36 -20.29 2.94
CA LEU A 118 14.48 -21.42 3.25
C LEU A 118 13.40 -21.55 2.17
N THR A 119 13.13 -22.78 1.73
CA THR A 119 12.21 -23.06 0.61
C THR A 119 11.04 -23.98 0.98
N ASP A 120 10.98 -24.45 2.22
CA ASP A 120 9.94 -25.38 2.66
C ASP A 120 8.74 -24.58 3.17
N ASN A 121 7.54 -24.87 2.65
CA ASN A 121 6.28 -24.23 3.04
C ASN A 121 6.30 -22.70 2.97
N VAL A 122 6.77 -22.16 1.84
CA VAL A 122 6.88 -20.71 1.60
C VAL A 122 5.49 -20.06 1.64
N PHE A 123 5.33 -19.10 2.56
CA PHE A 123 4.14 -18.28 2.66
C PHE A 123 4.25 -17.08 1.71
N VAL A 124 3.34 -16.97 0.75
CA VAL A 124 3.34 -15.88 -0.24
C VAL A 124 2.30 -14.84 0.16
N ILE A 125 2.72 -13.58 0.28
CA ILE A 125 1.84 -12.44 0.48
C ILE A 125 1.99 -11.44 -0.66
N TYR A 126 1.02 -10.54 -0.80
CA TYR A 126 0.96 -9.59 -1.91
C TYR A 126 0.81 -8.17 -1.38
N GLY A 127 1.54 -7.23 -1.98
CA GLY A 127 1.47 -5.81 -1.67
C GLY A 127 1.37 -4.96 -2.94
N ALA A 128 0.90 -3.72 -2.77
CA ALA A 128 0.87 -2.71 -3.83
C ALA A 128 1.59 -1.45 -3.34
N PHE A 129 2.37 -0.83 -4.22
CA PHE A 129 3.16 0.36 -3.91
C PHE A 129 2.29 1.64 -3.87
N GLU A 130 1.42 1.81 -4.86
CA GLU A 130 0.60 3.00 -5.08
C GLU A 130 -0.18 3.47 -3.83
N PRO A 131 -0.91 2.61 -3.08
CA PRO A 131 -1.66 3.07 -1.91
C PRO A 131 -0.76 3.61 -0.80
N VAL A 132 0.41 2.99 -0.59
CA VAL A 132 1.38 3.42 0.44
C VAL A 132 2.08 4.71 0.01
N ALA A 133 2.36 4.88 -1.28
CA ALA A 133 2.90 6.13 -1.82
C ALA A 133 1.91 7.30 -1.71
N LYS A 134 0.61 7.05 -1.92
CA LYS A 134 -0.43 8.06 -1.64
C LYS A 134 -0.48 8.43 -0.16
N LEU A 135 -0.33 7.47 0.74
CA LEU A 135 -0.24 7.72 2.18
C LEU A 135 1.02 8.51 2.55
N GLU A 136 2.17 8.21 1.93
CA GLU A 136 3.40 9.00 2.11
C GLU A 136 3.19 10.47 1.69
N ALA A 137 2.50 10.71 0.57
CA ALA A 137 2.17 12.06 0.12
C ALA A 137 1.34 12.83 1.16
N THR A 138 0.34 12.18 1.77
CA THR A 138 -0.51 12.84 2.79
C THR A 138 0.25 13.10 4.09
N TYR A 139 1.24 12.29 4.44
CA TYR A 139 2.11 12.53 5.61
C TYR A 139 3.06 13.72 5.45
N LYS A 140 3.36 14.13 4.21
CA LYS A 140 4.13 15.36 3.94
C LYS A 140 3.29 16.63 4.14
N ILE A 141 1.96 16.50 4.27
CA ILE A 141 1.06 17.63 4.49
C ILE A 141 1.13 18.04 5.97
N THR A 142 1.36 19.32 6.22
CA THR A 142 1.43 19.89 7.56
C THR A 142 0.16 20.67 7.86
N GLN A 143 -0.07 20.98 9.14
CA GLN A 143 -1.19 21.85 9.53
C GLN A 143 -1.14 23.22 8.81
N LYS A 144 0.06 23.77 8.59
CA LYS A 144 0.21 25.02 7.84
C LYS A 144 -0.27 24.90 6.39
N HIS A 145 -0.07 23.74 5.76
CA HIS A 145 -0.56 23.48 4.41
C HIS A 145 -2.09 23.41 4.39
N THR A 146 -2.70 22.67 5.30
CA THR A 146 -4.16 22.54 5.39
C THR A 146 -4.83 23.87 5.76
N ASP A 147 -4.28 24.64 6.70
CA ASP A 147 -4.80 25.96 7.07
C ASP A 147 -4.79 26.94 5.89
N LYS A 148 -3.68 26.97 5.14
CA LYS A 148 -3.58 27.81 3.93
C LYS A 148 -4.59 27.35 2.86
N PHE A 149 -4.75 26.04 2.70
CA PHE A 149 -5.69 25.49 1.74
C PHE A 149 -7.14 25.84 2.10
N ILE A 150 -7.57 25.65 3.35
CA ILE A 150 -8.91 26.01 3.82
C ILE A 150 -9.19 27.51 3.64
N LYS A 151 -8.22 28.38 4.00
CA LYS A 151 -8.34 29.83 3.79
C LYS A 151 -8.56 30.20 2.32
N SER A 152 -8.08 29.40 1.36
CA SER A 152 -8.27 29.65 -0.07
C SER A 152 -9.70 29.47 -0.57
N PHE A 153 -10.60 28.91 0.25
CA PHE A 153 -12.03 28.79 -0.07
C PHE A 153 -12.82 30.05 0.30
N ASP A 154 -12.25 30.96 1.11
CA ASP A 154 -12.95 32.12 1.70
C ASP A 154 -14.32 31.74 2.31
N ASN A 155 -14.37 30.55 2.92
CA ASN A 155 -15.60 29.98 3.46
C ASN A 155 -15.47 29.80 4.97
N LYS A 156 -16.21 30.63 5.72
CA LYS A 156 -16.22 30.62 7.19
C LYS A 156 -16.94 29.42 7.80
N ASP A 157 -17.72 28.69 7.00
CA ASP A 157 -18.44 27.50 7.48
C ASP A 157 -17.49 26.29 7.63
N ILE A 158 -16.34 26.28 6.94
CA ILE A 158 -15.35 25.21 7.03
C ILE A 158 -14.54 25.38 8.32
N TRP A 159 -14.59 24.36 9.17
CA TRP A 159 -13.77 24.28 10.39
C TRP A 159 -12.37 23.77 10.10
N THR A 160 -12.25 22.60 9.49
CA THR A 160 -10.96 21.97 9.21
C THR A 160 -11.02 21.00 8.02
N LEU A 161 -9.85 20.55 7.58
CA LEU A 161 -9.67 19.48 6.62
C LEU A 161 -8.93 18.34 7.32
N SER A 162 -9.54 17.16 7.33
CA SER A 162 -8.90 15.93 7.77
C SER A 162 -8.64 15.05 6.55
N ILE A 163 -7.48 14.40 6.47
CA ILE A 163 -7.13 13.54 5.35
C ILE A 163 -6.95 12.13 5.90
N GLY A 164 -8.05 11.37 5.88
CA GLY A 164 -8.09 9.97 6.31
C GLY A 164 -7.53 9.07 5.22
N PHE A 165 -6.27 8.65 5.38
CA PHE A 165 -5.49 7.93 4.37
C PHE A 165 -5.20 8.75 3.11
N THR A 166 -6.15 8.79 2.16
CA THR A 166 -5.94 9.39 0.82
C THR A 166 -7.08 10.29 0.37
N ASN A 167 -8.24 10.27 1.03
CA ASN A 167 -9.38 11.11 0.69
C ASN A 167 -9.52 12.28 1.67
N PRO A 168 -9.87 13.48 1.19
CA PRO A 168 -10.16 14.64 2.03
C PRO A 168 -11.57 14.55 2.64
N THR A 169 -11.66 14.77 3.95
CA THR A 169 -12.91 15.07 4.66
C THR A 169 -12.89 16.53 5.10
N PHE A 170 -13.77 17.34 4.51
CA PHE A 170 -14.00 18.70 4.93
C PHE A 170 -14.96 18.70 6.10
N PHE A 171 -14.53 19.25 7.23
CA PHE A 171 -15.39 19.42 8.39
C PHE A 171 -16.00 20.81 8.37
N MET A 172 -17.32 20.85 8.37
CA MET A 172 -18.10 22.07 8.59
C MET A 172 -18.26 22.32 10.08
N PHE A 173 -18.57 23.55 10.51
CA PHE A 173 -18.86 23.79 11.92
C PHE A 173 -20.13 23.05 12.40
N THR A 174 -21.18 23.00 11.58
CA THR A 174 -22.49 22.45 11.98
C THR A 174 -23.02 21.37 11.03
N ASN A 175 -23.91 20.51 11.53
CA ASN A 175 -24.61 19.52 10.70
C ASN A 175 -25.52 20.13 9.65
N GLU A 176 -26.05 21.33 9.90
CA GLU A 176 -26.83 22.08 8.91
C GLU A 176 -25.97 22.44 7.70
N LYS A 177 -24.75 22.93 7.95
CA LYS A 177 -23.80 23.23 6.88
C LYS A 177 -23.37 21.98 6.12
N VAL A 178 -23.25 20.81 6.75
CA VAL A 178 -23.04 19.56 5.99
C VAL A 178 -24.13 19.35 4.94
N LYS A 179 -25.42 19.52 5.30
CA LYS A 179 -26.53 19.36 4.33
C LYS A 179 -26.49 20.39 3.21
N GLU A 180 -26.01 21.60 3.49
CA GLU A 180 -25.88 22.67 2.49
C GLU A 180 -24.78 22.36 1.46
N TYR A 181 -23.65 21.84 1.91
CA TYR A 181 -22.44 21.63 1.10
C TYR A 181 -22.26 20.20 0.57
N ASP A 182 -22.94 19.20 1.14
CA ASP A 182 -22.94 17.82 0.63
C ASP A 182 -23.82 17.69 -0.61
N LYS A 183 -23.33 18.31 -1.68
CA LYS A 183 -23.93 18.28 -3.01
C LYS A 183 -22.86 17.90 -4.04
N PRO A 184 -23.21 17.08 -5.06
CA PRO A 184 -22.25 16.63 -6.07
C PRO A 184 -21.46 17.76 -6.73
N GLU A 185 -22.11 18.88 -7.05
CA GLU A 185 -21.50 20.05 -7.70
C GLU A 185 -20.44 20.72 -6.82
N ILE A 186 -20.70 20.85 -5.51
CA ILE A 186 -19.76 21.43 -4.55
C ILE A 186 -18.59 20.47 -4.35
N LYS A 187 -18.88 19.18 -4.14
CA LYS A 187 -17.85 18.15 -3.97
C LYS A 187 -16.93 18.05 -5.18
N SER A 188 -17.45 18.23 -6.39
CA SER A 188 -16.63 18.25 -7.61
C SER A 188 -15.66 19.43 -7.61
N ILE A 189 -16.13 20.65 -7.32
CA ILE A 189 -15.27 21.84 -7.23
C ILE A 189 -14.19 21.67 -6.15
N TRP A 190 -14.55 21.08 -5.01
CA TRP A 190 -13.62 20.84 -3.91
C TRP A 190 -12.61 19.75 -4.25
N ALA A 191 -13.00 18.73 -5.01
CA ALA A 191 -12.12 17.70 -5.52
C ALA A 191 -11.10 18.28 -6.52
N ASP A 192 -11.51 19.22 -7.39
CA ASP A 192 -10.58 19.94 -8.29
C ASP A 192 -9.53 20.70 -7.49
N LYS A 193 -9.96 21.47 -6.48
CA LYS A 193 -9.07 22.22 -5.60
C LYS A 193 -8.13 21.31 -4.82
N TYR A 194 -8.64 20.20 -4.29
CA TYR A 194 -7.83 19.23 -3.55
C TYR A 194 -6.81 18.53 -4.46
N TYR A 195 -7.18 18.20 -5.70
CA TYR A 195 -6.27 17.61 -6.67
C TYR A 195 -5.05 18.50 -6.94
N GLU A 196 -5.27 19.80 -7.14
CA GLU A 196 -4.16 20.75 -7.30
C GLU A 196 -3.36 20.95 -6.00
N PHE A 197 -4.02 20.86 -4.84
CA PHE A 197 -3.37 20.97 -3.54
C PHE A 197 -2.44 19.79 -3.22
N ILE A 198 -2.84 18.55 -3.55
CA ILE A 198 -2.05 17.35 -3.23
C ILE A 198 -0.87 17.14 -4.17
N LYS A 199 -0.96 17.65 -5.40
CA LYS A 199 0.00 17.44 -6.49
C LYS A 199 1.46 17.72 -6.13
N PRO A 200 1.83 18.78 -5.38
CA PRO A 200 3.22 19.02 -4.98
C PRO A 200 3.80 17.95 -4.04
N PHE A 201 2.95 17.16 -3.39
CA PHE A 201 3.34 16.09 -2.47
C PHE A 201 3.33 14.70 -3.12
N ASP A 202 2.64 14.56 -4.26
CA ASP A 202 2.49 13.32 -5.03
C ASP A 202 3.70 13.05 -5.94
N GLU A 203 4.73 12.47 -5.35
CA GLU A 203 6.01 12.16 -6.00
C GLU A 203 5.89 11.28 -7.26
N PHE A 204 4.87 10.44 -7.32
CA PHE A 204 4.69 9.44 -8.40
C PHE A 204 3.48 9.74 -9.29
N ASN A 205 2.80 10.88 -9.08
CA ASN A 205 1.60 11.26 -9.83
C ASN A 205 0.49 10.18 -9.80
N TYR A 206 0.30 9.52 -8.65
CA TYR A 206 -0.70 8.47 -8.46
C TYR A 206 -2.09 9.01 -8.10
N PHE A 207 -2.21 10.23 -7.59
CA PHE A 207 -3.50 10.87 -7.45
C PHE A 207 -4.06 11.17 -8.83
N LYS A 208 -5.30 10.71 -9.06
CA LYS A 208 -6.06 11.00 -10.28
C LYS A 208 -7.30 11.75 -9.84
N ARG A 209 -7.64 12.81 -10.58
CA ARG A 209 -8.76 13.66 -10.24
C ARG A 209 -10.08 12.87 -10.12
N ASP A 210 -10.31 11.93 -11.02
CA ASP A 210 -11.54 11.11 -11.05
C ASP A 210 -11.64 10.14 -9.86
N ASN A 211 -10.53 9.86 -9.19
CA ASN A 211 -10.48 8.95 -8.03
C ASN A 211 -10.56 9.69 -6.69
N ILE A 212 -10.56 11.03 -6.69
CA ILE A 212 -10.65 11.83 -5.46
C ILE A 212 -12.11 11.92 -5.05
N GLN A 213 -12.42 11.37 -3.88
CA GLN A 213 -13.74 11.49 -3.26
C GLN A 213 -13.66 12.50 -2.11
N VAL A 214 -14.38 13.60 -2.24
CA VAL A 214 -14.56 14.57 -1.16
C VAL A 214 -15.66 14.08 -0.21
N LEU A 215 -15.28 13.90 1.04
CA LEU A 215 -16.20 13.64 2.14
C LEU A 215 -16.49 14.96 2.88
N ILE A 216 -17.68 15.06 3.46
CA ILE A 216 -18.08 16.21 4.26
C ILE A 216 -18.66 15.69 5.57
N ASP A 217 -18.20 16.27 6.68
CA ASP A 217 -18.65 15.95 8.02
C ASP A 217 -18.73 17.24 8.84
N SER A 218 -19.10 17.18 10.12
CA SER A 218 -19.19 18.35 10.98
C SER A 218 -18.39 18.23 12.26
N LYS A 219 -17.96 19.38 12.77
CA LYS A 219 -17.42 19.51 14.13
C LYS A 219 -18.46 19.08 15.16
N GLU A 220 -19.73 19.43 14.97
CA GLU A 220 -20.81 18.96 15.85
C GLU A 220 -20.87 17.43 15.97
N ASN A 221 -20.74 16.71 14.86
CA ASN A 221 -20.71 15.25 14.84
C ASN A 221 -19.43 14.73 15.51
N PHE A 222 -18.28 15.29 15.15
CA PHE A 222 -16.97 14.98 15.74
C PHE A 222 -16.96 15.14 17.27
N ASP A 223 -17.51 16.24 17.77
CA ASP A 223 -17.55 16.55 19.19
C ASP A 223 -18.52 15.60 19.93
N LYS A 224 -19.73 15.35 19.38
CA LYS A 224 -20.79 14.59 20.05
C LYS A 224 -20.59 13.08 20.01
N ASN A 225 -20.17 12.56 18.87
CA ASN A 225 -20.14 11.11 18.63
C ASN A 225 -18.73 10.52 18.69
N TYR A 226 -17.70 11.37 18.66
CA TYR A 226 -16.29 10.94 18.64
C TYR A 226 -15.42 11.63 19.69
N GLU A 227 -16.04 12.31 20.68
CA GLU A 227 -15.34 12.96 21.81
C GLU A 227 -14.21 13.91 21.38
N SER A 228 -14.37 14.56 20.23
CA SER A 228 -13.31 15.40 19.63
C SER A 228 -11.98 14.65 19.37
N ASN A 229 -12.05 13.33 19.13
CA ASN A 229 -10.88 12.46 19.02
C ASN A 229 -10.77 11.83 17.62
N TRP A 230 -9.69 12.14 16.90
CA TRP A 230 -9.42 11.61 15.56
C TRP A 230 -9.25 10.10 15.53
N TYR A 231 -8.73 9.48 16.59
CA TYR A 231 -8.65 8.02 16.67
C TYR A 231 -10.03 7.38 16.69
N TYR A 232 -10.99 7.94 17.44
CA TYR A 232 -12.37 7.44 17.45
C TYR A 232 -13.08 7.69 16.11
N TYR A 233 -12.78 8.80 15.45
CA TYR A 233 -13.34 9.12 14.14
C TYR A 233 -12.94 8.12 13.05
N TYR A 234 -11.69 7.64 13.07
CA TYR A 234 -11.15 6.74 12.04
C TYR A 234 -11.17 5.26 12.43
N LYS A 235 -11.77 4.90 13.57
CA LYS A 235 -11.87 3.52 14.04
C LYS A 235 -13.00 2.78 13.34
#